data_AF-A0A9D6XYX9-F1
#
_entry.id   AF-A0A9D6XYX9-F1
#
_cell.length_a   1.000
_cell.length_b   1.000
_cell.length_c   1.000
_cell.angle_alpha   90.00
_cell.angle_beta   90.00
_cell.angle_gamma   90.00
#
_symmetry.space_group_name_H-M   'P 1'
#
loop_
_entity.id
_entity.type
_entity.pdbx_description
1 polymer ?
#
loop_
_entity_poly.entity_id
_entity_poly.type
_entity_poly.pdbx_seq_one_letter_code
_entity_poly.pdbx_strand_id
1 'polypeptide(L)' 'MTNTASRSRYFLDIEPELRNRVKASAALKGKTMKEWMTEAIIAKLEDEIDEAAALAAMSDTEGTMSLEEYRKSRKER' A
#
# COMPACT_ATOMS: atom_id res chain seq x y z
N MET A 1 15.94 30.55 1.22
CA MET A 1 16.62 29.24 1.11
C MET A 1 15.75 28.34 0.25
N THR A 2 16.08 28.20 -1.03
CA THR A 2 15.39 27.30 -1.95
C THR A 2 15.78 25.87 -1.61
N ASN A 3 14.86 25.14 -0.99
CA ASN A 3 15.02 23.74 -0.64
C ASN A 3 14.95 22.89 -1.92
N THR A 4 16.00 22.93 -2.75
CA THR A 4 16.18 22.02 -3.87
C THR A 4 16.66 20.68 -3.34
N ALA A 5 15.75 19.95 -2.69
CA ALA A 5 15.95 18.54 -2.42
C ALA A 5 16.32 17.86 -3.75
N SER A 6 17.45 17.17 -3.78
CA SER A 6 17.93 16.42 -4.94
C SER A 6 16.94 15.30 -5.27
N ARG A 7 15.89 15.62 -6.04
CA ARG A 7 14.92 14.62 -6.49
C ARG A 7 15.59 13.75 -7.54
N SER A 8 15.91 12.52 -7.16
CA SER A 8 16.38 11.49 -8.08
C SER A 8 15.40 11.36 -9.24
N ARG A 9 15.91 11.50 -10.47
CA ARG A 9 15.11 11.34 -11.69
C ARG A 9 15.24 9.89 -12.13
N TYR A 10 14.13 9.16 -12.12
CA TYR A 10 14.07 7.79 -12.59
C TYR A 10 13.59 7.76 -14.03
N PHE A 11 14.26 6.97 -14.86
CA PHE A 11 13.79 6.64 -16.20
C PHE A 11 13.09 5.29 -16.13
N LEU A 12 11.88 5.25 -16.66
CA LEU A 12 11.05 4.04 -16.71
C LEU A 12 10.73 3.78 -18.17
N ASP A 13 11.21 2.66 -18.69
CA ASP A 13 10.84 2.22 -20.03
C ASP A 13 9.45 1.58 -19.95
N ILE A 14 8.51 2.20 -20.65
CA ILE A 14 7.11 1.77 -20.72
C ILE A 14 6.69 1.71 -22.17
N GLU A 15 5.91 0.68 -22.49
CA GLU A 15 5.33 0.52 -23.80
C GLU A 15 4.43 1.73 -24.15
N PRO A 16 4.42 2.21 -25.41
CA PRO A 16 3.64 3.38 -25.80
C PRO A 16 2.15 3.28 -25.47
N GLU A 17 1.57 2.08 -25.60
CA GLU A 17 0.17 1.83 -25.26
C GLU A 17 -0.11 2.04 -23.77
N LEU A 18 0.74 1.46 -22.92
CA LEU A 18 0.64 1.60 -21.47
C LEU A 18 0.82 3.07 -21.05
N ARG A 19 1.79 3.76 -21.64
CA ARG A 19 2.01 5.20 -21.41
C ARG A 19 0.77 6.03 -21.74
N ASN A 20 0.07 5.72 -22.83
CA ASN A 20 -1.15 6.43 -23.22
C ASN A 20 -2.29 6.18 -22.23
N ARG A 21 -2.46 4.95 -21.75
CA ARG A 21 -3.45 4.62 -20.72
C ARG A 21 -3.17 5.37 -19.42
N VAL A 22 -1.93 5.36 -18.96
CA VAL A 22 -1.48 6.10 -17.77
C VAL A 22 -1.72 7.61 -17.94
N LYS A 23 -1.44 8.16 -19.14
CA LYS A 23 -1.70 9.57 -19.44
C LYS A 23 -3.18 9.91 -19.33
N ALA A 24 -4.05 9.07 -19.89
CA ALA A 24 -5.49 9.25 -19.83
C ALA A 24 -5.99 9.16 -18.38
N SER A 25 -5.53 8.17 -17.61
CA SER A 25 -5.88 8.03 -16.19
C SER A 25 -5.42 9.22 -15.35
N ALA A 26 -4.24 9.77 -15.63
CA ALA A 26 -3.75 10.98 -14.95
C ALA A 26 -4.60 12.22 -15.31
N ALA A 27 -4.93 12.39 -16.59
CA ALA A 27 -5.76 13.50 -17.07
C ALA A 27 -7.18 13.45 -16.50
N LEU A 28 -7.79 12.27 -16.38
CA LEU A 28 -9.10 12.09 -15.73
C LEU A 28 -9.11 12.57 -14.27
N LYS A 29 -7.97 12.48 -13.58
CA LYS A 29 -7.82 12.96 -12.20
C LYS A 29 -7.32 14.40 -12.11
N GLY A 30 -7.16 15.10 -13.23
CA GLY A 30 -6.62 16.46 -13.28
C GLY A 30 -5.15 16.58 -12.83
N LYS A 31 -4.40 15.47 -12.83
CA LYS A 31 -3.01 15.42 -12.37
C LYS A 31 -2.04 15.26 -13.53
N THR A 32 -0.80 15.67 -13.33
CA THR A 32 0.26 15.30 -14.28
C THR A 32 0.57 13.81 -14.18
N MET A 33 1.04 13.21 -15.29
CA MET A 33 1.45 11.80 -15.32
C MET A 33 2.47 11.47 -14.23
N LYS A 34 3.40 12.40 -13.94
CA LYS A 34 4.41 12.23 -12.91
C LYS A 34 3.79 12.14 -11.52
N GLU A 35 2.91 13.07 -11.17
CA GLU A 35 2.26 13.10 -9.87
C GLU A 35 1.41 11.85 -9.67
N TRP A 36 0.59 11.52 -10.66
CA TRP A 36 -0.25 10.32 -10.62
C TRP A 36 0.56 9.05 -10.43
N MET A 37 1.68 8.91 -11.17
CA MET A 37 2.52 7.72 -11.08
C MET A 37 3.28 7.65 -9.74
N THR A 38 3.71 8.80 -9.22
CA THR A 38 4.37 8.86 -7.90
C THR A 38 3.41 8.46 -6.79
N GLU A 39 2.18 8.98 -6.81
CA GLU A 39 1.13 8.62 -5.86
C GLU A 39 0.75 7.14 -5.96
N ALA A 40 0.59 6.61 -7.18
CA ALA A 40 0.25 5.21 -7.38
C ALA A 40 1.34 4.26 -6.85
N ILE A 41 2.61 4.61 -7.03
CA ILE A 41 3.74 3.83 -6.48
C ILE A 41 3.73 3.88 -4.96
N ILE A 42 3.56 5.07 -4.36
CA ILE A 42 3.52 5.22 -2.90
C ILE A 42 2.34 4.43 -2.31
N ALA A 43 1.14 4.59 -2.86
CA ALA A 43 -0.05 3.89 -2.38
C ALA A 43 0.12 2.37 -2.44
N LYS A 44 0.69 1.83 -3.53
CA LYS A 44 0.95 0.39 -3.63
C LYS A 44 1.97 -0.11 -2.60
N LEU A 45 3.01 0.68 -2.34
CA LEU A 45 4.01 0.33 -1.32
C LEU A 45 3.42 0.39 0.09
N GLU A 46 2.57 1.38 0.37
CA GLU A 46 1.85 1.48 1.65
C GLU A 46 0.90 0.29 1.85
N ASP A 47 0.10 -0.05 0.83
CA ASP A 47 -0.80 -1.21 0.88
C ASP A 47 -0.03 -2.53 1.14
N GLU A 48 1.11 -2.75 0.46
CA GLU A 48 1.92 -3.95 0.66
C GLU A 48 2.52 -4.03 2.09
N ILE A 49 2.93 -2.88 2.66
CA ILE A 49 3.43 -2.80 4.04
C ILE A 49 2.30 -3.09 5.03
N ASP A 50 1.12 -2.52 4.81
CA ASP A 50 -0.05 -2.70 5.67
C ASP A 50 -0.56 -4.15 5.62
N GLU A 51 -0.59 -4.77 4.44
CA GLU A 51 -0.92 -6.19 4.29
C GLU A 51 0.08 -7.09 5.05
N ALA A 52 1.39 -6.82 4.92
CA ALA A 52 2.41 -7.57 5.63
C ALA A 52 2.33 -7.39 7.15
N ALA A 53 2.05 -6.16 7.62
CA ALA A 53 1.88 -5.85 9.03
C ALA A 53 0.61 -6.49 9.61
N ALA A 54 -0.50 -6.46 8.88
CA ALA A 54 -1.75 -7.11 9.27
C ALA A 54 -1.58 -8.63 9.35
N LEU A 55 -0.87 -9.24 8.40
CA LEU A 55 -0.57 -10.67 8.43
C LEU A 55 0.30 -11.05 9.64
N ALA A 56 1.31 -10.24 9.96
CA ALA A 56 2.14 -10.44 11.13
C ALA A 56 1.33 -10.31 12.44
N ALA A 57 0.45 -9.30 12.54
CA ALA A 57 -0.43 -9.11 13.70
C ALA A 57 -1.47 -10.24 13.86
N MET A 58 -1.98 -10.80 12.76
CA MET A 58 -2.87 -11.98 12.82
C MET A 58 -2.13 -13.27 13.19
N SER A 59 -0.82 -13.33 12.94
CA SER A 59 0.02 -14.49 13.26
C SER A 59 0.50 -14.46 14.72
N ASP A 60 0.43 -13.31 15.38
CA ASP A 60 0.78 -13.16 16.78
C ASP A 60 -0.39 -13.66 17.67
N THR A 61 -0.29 -14.93 18.08
CA THR A 61 -1.28 -15.57 18.94
C THR A 61 -0.98 -15.38 20.43
N GLU A 62 0.09 -14.68 20.82
CA GLU A 62 0.43 -14.47 22.23
C GLU A 62 -0.65 -13.64 22.94
N GLY A 63 -1.35 -14.26 23.89
CA GLY A 63 -2.43 -13.62 24.66
C GLY A 63 -3.83 -13.76 24.06
N THR A 64 -3.98 -14.41 22.89
CA THR A 64 -5.29 -14.76 22.34
C THR A 64 -5.73 -16.14 22.83
N MET A 65 -6.94 -16.23 23.38
CA MET A 65 -7.54 -17.50 23.78
C MET A 65 -8.29 -18.10 22.60
N SER A 66 -8.08 -19.38 22.30
CA SER A 66 -8.81 -20.04 21.23
C SER A 66 -10.32 -20.05 21.51
N LEU A 67 -11.13 -20.10 20.46
CA LEU A 67 -12.60 -20.12 20.60
C LEU A 67 -13.07 -21.33 21.43
N GLU A 68 -12.35 -22.45 21.37
CA GLU A 68 -12.63 -23.64 22.16
C GLU A 68 -12.33 -23.42 23.66
N GLU A 69 -11.19 -22.82 23.98
CA GLU A 69 -10.83 -22.45 25.35
C GLU A 69 -11.79 -21.39 25.94
N TYR A 70 -12.25 -20.43 25.12
CA TYR A 70 -13.30 -19.48 25.53
C TYR A 70 -14.63 -20.17 25.83
N ARG A 71 -15.05 -21.11 24.97
CA ARG A 71 -16.29 -21.88 25.19
C ARG A 71 -16.21 -22.76 26.44
N LYS A 72 -15.03 -23.29 26.76
CA LYS A 72 -14.80 -24.10 27.96
C LYS A 72 -14.83 -23.26 29.23
N SER A 73 -14.11 -22.14 29.28
CA SER A 73 -14.11 -21.21 30.43
C SER A 73 -15.50 -20.63 30.72
N ARG A 74 -16.34 -20.45 29.69
CA ARG A 74 -17.73 -20.01 29.86
C ARG A 74 -18.65 -21.08 30.46
N LYS A 75 -18.40 -22.38 30.23
CA LYS A 75 -19.20 -23.48 30.78
C LYS A 75 -18.87 -23.79 32.24
N GLU A 76 -17.71 -23.37 32.72
CA GLU A 76 -17.24 -23.56 34.10
C GLU A 76 -17.64 -22.41 35.05
N ARG A 77 -18.27 -21.35 34.53
CA ARG A 77 -18.96 -20.28 35.29
C ARG A 77 -20.45 -20.56 35.41
#